data_AF-A0A975CFI0-F1
#
_entry.id   AF-A0A975CFI0-F1
#
_cell.length_a   1.000
_cell.length_b   1.000
_cell.length_c   1.000
_cell.angle_alpha   90.00
_cell.angle_beta   90.00
_cell.angle_gamma   90.00
#
_symmetry.space_group_name_H-M   'P 1'
#
loop_
_entity.id
_entity.type
_entity.pdbx_description
1 polymer ?
#
loop_
_entity_poly.entity_id
_entity_poly.type
_entity_poly.pdbx_seq_one_letter_code
_entity_poly.pdbx_strand_id
1 'polypeptide(L)'
;MKRALFLVGIFLIILGFSSFLYYRYVSVSFVLKDEKFSEKDILLKQEHSVLEGETGTLFLLANSERIGLIYSKSNKWGIREKGVVSSVADLPSAEQIITVGFARETEEFGRLEKHIIVAYYLANDKKLDVGSPADFDLTVDYFSVNNQILLVAHAVSTNRGSLGSDDVIAYLESYYPK
;
A
#
# COMPACT_ATOMS: atom_id res chain seq x y z
N MET A 1 27.08 -32.52 -33.87
CA MET A 1 27.14 -31.10 -33.45
C MET A 1 25.80 -30.36 -33.53
N LYS A 2 25.11 -30.30 -34.69
CA LYS A 2 23.86 -29.50 -34.82
C LYS A 2 22.74 -29.87 -33.82
N ARG A 3 22.57 -31.15 -33.49
CA ARG A 3 21.58 -31.63 -32.50
C ARG A 3 21.93 -31.23 -31.05
N ALA A 4 23.21 -31.17 -30.70
CA ALA A 4 23.66 -30.76 -29.37
C ALA A 4 23.47 -29.25 -29.15
N LEU A 5 23.79 -28.43 -30.16
CA LEU A 5 23.53 -26.98 -30.15
C LEU A 5 22.03 -26.66 -30.03
N PHE A 6 21.18 -27.43 -30.70
CA PHE A 6 19.72 -27.26 -30.60
C PHE A 6 19.19 -27.57 -29.19
N LEU A 7 19.66 -28.65 -28.55
CA LEU A 7 19.28 -29.00 -27.18
C LEU A 7 19.75 -27.96 -26.15
N VAL A 8 20.98 -27.44 -26.30
CA VAL A 8 21.49 -26.36 -25.44
C VAL A 8 20.66 -25.08 -25.60
N GLY A 9 20.26 -24.74 -26.83
CA GLY A 9 19.39 -23.59 -27.08
C GLY A 9 18.03 -23.70 -26.39
N ILE A 10 17.38 -24.87 -26.49
CA ILE A 10 16.09 -25.13 -25.80
C ILE A 10 16.27 -25.04 -24.29
N PHE A 11 17.34 -25.64 -23.75
CA PHE A 11 17.62 -25.59 -22.32
C PHE A 11 17.76 -24.15 -21.80
N LEU A 12 18.49 -23.30 -22.53
CA LEU A 12 18.64 -21.88 -22.17
C LEU A 12 17.32 -21.12 -22.24
N ILE A 13 16.45 -21.41 -23.22
CA ILE A 13 15.12 -20.82 -23.31
C ILE A 13 14.25 -21.23 -22.11
N ILE A 14 14.25 -22.52 -21.75
CA ILE A 14 13.50 -23.02 -20.59
C ILE A 14 14.02 -22.36 -19.30
N LEU A 15 15.34 -22.26 -19.14
CA LEU A 15 15.97 -21.67 -17.97
C LEU A 15 15.67 -20.16 -17.86
N GLY A 16 15.75 -19.44 -18.98
CA GLY A 16 15.39 -18.03 -19.07
C GLY A 16 13.91 -17.79 -18.80
N PHE A 17 13.02 -18.60 -19.39
CA PHE A 17 11.58 -18.50 -19.18
C PHE A 17 11.18 -18.85 -17.74
N SER A 18 11.80 -19.87 -17.15
CA SER A 18 11.57 -20.25 -15.74
C SER A 18 12.07 -19.15 -14.79
N SER A 19 13.22 -18.54 -15.09
CA SER A 19 13.76 -17.42 -14.30
C SER A 19 12.89 -16.16 -14.42
N PHE A 20 12.37 -15.90 -15.62
CA PHE A 20 11.43 -14.81 -15.89
C PHE A 20 10.11 -14.99 -15.12
N LEU A 21 9.53 -16.20 -15.17
CA LEU A 21 8.34 -16.54 -14.39
C LEU A 21 8.61 -16.45 -12.88
N TYR A 22 9.74 -16.97 -12.41
CA TYR A 22 10.15 -16.87 -11.00
C TYR A 22 10.22 -15.40 -10.55
N TYR A 23 10.87 -14.53 -11.33
CA TYR A 23 10.98 -13.11 -11.02
C TYR A 23 9.62 -12.42 -10.98
N ARG A 24 8.69 -12.75 -11.89
CA ARG A 24 7.37 -12.11 -11.96
C ARG A 24 6.40 -12.58 -10.87
N TYR A 25 6.40 -13.86 -10.51
CA TYR A 25 5.42 -14.43 -9.58
C TYR A 25 5.88 -14.49 -8.11
N VAL A 26 7.19 -14.58 -7.83
CA VAL A 26 7.67 -14.60 -6.44
C VAL A 26 7.67 -13.20 -5.83
N SER A 27 7.81 -12.20 -6.69
CA SER A 27 7.92 -10.77 -6.41
C SER A 27 6.82 -10.20 -5.48
N VAL A 28 5.61 -9.99 -5.99
CA VAL A 28 4.48 -9.48 -5.18
C VAL A 28 3.99 -10.54 -4.19
N SER A 29 3.99 -11.80 -4.62
CA SER A 29 3.44 -12.91 -3.86
C SER A 29 4.22 -13.20 -2.57
N PHE A 30 5.52 -12.89 -2.47
CA PHE A 30 6.29 -13.13 -1.25
C PHE A 30 5.91 -12.19 -0.11
N VAL A 31 5.84 -10.88 -0.34
CA VAL A 31 5.45 -9.90 0.70
C VAL A 31 4.01 -10.14 1.15
N LEU A 32 3.11 -10.40 0.20
CA LEU A 32 1.73 -10.76 0.52
C LEU A 32 1.69 -12.04 1.36
N LYS A 33 2.39 -13.11 0.96
CA LYS A 33 2.41 -14.38 1.71
C LYS A 33 3.02 -14.26 3.10
N ASP A 34 4.09 -13.48 3.26
CA ASP A 34 4.71 -13.23 4.57
C ASP A 34 3.71 -12.59 5.54
N GLU A 35 2.90 -11.66 5.01
CA GLU A 35 1.82 -11.01 5.74
C GLU A 35 0.48 -11.78 5.71
N LYS A 36 0.48 -13.03 5.22
CA LYS A 36 -0.70 -13.91 5.11
C LYS A 36 -1.82 -13.38 4.21
N PHE A 37 -1.48 -12.55 3.24
CA PHE A 37 -2.34 -12.10 2.15
C PHE A 37 -2.05 -12.83 0.85
N SER A 38 -2.97 -12.66 -0.10
CA SER A 38 -2.89 -13.10 -1.48
C SER A 38 -3.34 -11.97 -2.42
N GLU A 39 -3.09 -12.10 -3.72
CA GLU A 39 -3.41 -11.02 -4.68
C GLU A 39 -4.90 -10.69 -4.76
N LYS A 40 -5.77 -11.65 -4.49
CA LYS A 40 -7.23 -11.44 -4.40
C LYS A 40 -7.66 -10.57 -3.22
N ASP A 41 -6.78 -10.40 -2.23
CA ASP A 41 -7.05 -9.63 -1.02
C ASP A 41 -6.71 -8.13 -1.24
N ILE A 42 -6.24 -7.75 -2.43
CA ILE A 42 -5.96 -6.36 -2.79
C ILE A 42 -7.26 -5.62 -3.06
N LEU A 43 -7.57 -4.64 -2.21
CA LEU A 43 -8.71 -3.74 -2.36
C LEU A 43 -8.34 -2.50 -3.19
N LEU A 44 -7.14 -1.97 -2.98
CA LEU A 44 -6.62 -0.80 -3.67
C LEU A 44 -5.15 -1.02 -3.99
N LYS A 45 -4.76 -0.63 -5.21
CA LYS A 45 -3.36 -0.49 -5.63
C LYS A 45 -3.19 0.89 -6.23
N GLN A 46 -2.37 1.72 -5.60
CA GLN A 46 -2.09 3.07 -6.05
C GLN A 46 -0.59 3.25 -6.29
N GLU A 47 -0.24 3.73 -7.48
CA GLU A 47 1.14 4.02 -7.85
C GLU A 47 1.43 5.51 -7.60
N HIS A 48 2.61 5.79 -7.04
CA HIS A 48 3.06 7.14 -6.73
C HIS A 48 4.46 7.32 -7.29
N SER A 49 4.72 8.44 -7.96
CA SER A 49 6.09 8.83 -8.30
C SER A 49 6.88 9.11 -7.02
N VAL A 50 8.06 8.52 -6.93
CA VAL A 50 9.04 8.70 -5.85
C VAL A 50 10.20 9.52 -6.39
N LEU A 51 11.04 10.01 -5.47
CA LEU A 51 12.35 10.61 -5.76
C LEU A 51 13.11 9.82 -6.83
N GLU A 52 13.86 10.53 -7.68
CA GLU A 52 14.77 9.94 -8.68
C GLU A 52 14.09 9.16 -9.82
N GLY A 53 12.79 9.36 -10.05
CA GLY A 53 12.05 8.75 -11.16
C GLY A 53 11.62 7.31 -10.89
N GLU A 54 11.74 6.83 -9.65
CA GLU A 54 11.20 5.54 -9.24
C GLU A 54 9.68 5.64 -9.01
N THR A 55 8.97 4.51 -9.07
CA THR A 55 7.54 4.45 -8.77
C THR A 55 7.33 3.61 -7.51
N GLY A 56 6.83 4.24 -6.47
CA GLY A 56 6.33 3.57 -5.28
C GLY A 56 4.92 3.05 -5.50
N THR A 57 4.53 2.06 -4.73
CA THR A 57 3.17 1.49 -4.81
C THR A 57 2.62 1.26 -3.42
N LEU A 58 1.44 1.81 -3.15
CA LEU A 58 0.64 1.56 -1.97
C LEU A 58 -0.39 0.47 -2.27
N PHE A 59 -0.51 -0.49 -1.37
CA PHE A 59 -1.52 -1.54 -1.38
C PHE A 59 -2.36 -1.44 -0.12
N LEU A 60 -3.67 -1.44 -0.31
CA LEU A 60 -4.65 -1.75 0.73
C LEU A 60 -5.08 -3.20 0.56
N LEU A 61 -4.90 -3.97 1.62
CA LEU A 61 -5.15 -5.41 1.67
C LEU A 61 -6.19 -5.70 2.73
N ALA A 62 -7.13 -6.60 2.43
CA ALA A 62 -8.01 -7.17 3.44
C ALA A 62 -8.47 -8.57 3.06
N ASN A 63 -8.45 -9.49 4.02
CA ASN A 63 -9.01 -10.83 3.87
C ASN A 63 -10.00 -11.12 5.01
N SER A 64 -10.30 -12.38 5.35
CA SER A 64 -11.20 -12.69 6.47
C SER A 64 -10.57 -12.48 7.85
N GLU A 65 -9.24 -12.35 7.92
CA GLU A 65 -8.46 -12.43 9.16
C GLU A 65 -7.59 -11.21 9.44
N ARG A 66 -7.28 -10.36 8.44
CA ARG A 66 -6.32 -9.23 8.57
C ARG A 66 -6.61 -8.07 7.60
N ILE A 67 -6.29 -6.85 8.01
CA ILE A 67 -6.13 -5.66 7.14
C ILE A 67 -4.68 -5.25 7.09
N GLY A 68 -4.24 -4.81 5.92
CA GLY A 68 -2.86 -4.39 5.71
C GLY A 68 -2.77 -3.14 4.83
N LEU A 69 -1.87 -2.25 5.21
CA LEU A 69 -1.34 -1.21 4.35
C LEU A 69 0.11 -1.57 4.07
N ILE A 70 0.47 -1.70 2.80
CA ILE A 70 1.84 -1.99 2.39
C ILE A 70 2.26 -0.96 1.36
N TYR A 71 3.30 -0.20 1.68
CA TYR A 71 3.95 0.72 0.76
C TYR A 71 5.32 0.19 0.37
N SER A 72 5.56 0.05 -0.92
CA SER A 72 6.89 -0.23 -1.47
C SER A 72 7.41 1.01 -2.19
N LYS A 73 8.64 1.43 -1.89
CA LYS A 73 9.31 2.53 -2.60
C LYS A 73 9.65 2.22 -4.07
N SER A 74 9.66 0.95 -4.44
CA SER A 74 9.84 0.53 -5.82
C SER A 74 8.71 -0.39 -6.29
N ASN A 75 8.52 -0.40 -7.60
CA ASN A 75 7.69 -1.33 -8.35
C ASN A 75 8.39 -2.70 -8.56
N LYS A 76 9.57 -2.92 -7.97
CA LYS A 76 10.31 -4.20 -7.95
C LYS A 76 9.99 -4.98 -6.68
N TRP A 77 8.84 -5.64 -6.69
CA TRP A 77 8.38 -6.42 -5.54
C TRP A 77 9.24 -7.71 -5.35
N GLY A 78 9.42 -8.18 -4.11
CA GLY A 78 9.90 -9.52 -3.69
C GLY A 78 11.36 -9.90 -3.87
N ILE A 79 12.23 -8.94 -4.13
CA ILE A 79 13.52 -8.95 -3.45
C ILE A 79 13.24 -8.27 -2.10
N ARG A 80 13.86 -8.71 -1.00
CA ARG A 80 13.82 -7.95 0.27
C ARG A 80 14.49 -6.59 0.04
N GLU A 81 13.76 -5.67 -0.57
CA GLU A 81 14.23 -4.34 -0.85
C GLU A 81 14.12 -3.54 0.45
N LYS A 82 15.19 -2.81 0.74
CA LYS A 82 15.25 -1.86 1.85
C LYS A 82 14.34 -0.68 1.51
N GLY A 83 13.03 -0.84 1.65
CA GLY A 83 12.07 0.19 1.24
C GLY A 83 10.60 -0.17 1.35
N VAL A 84 10.27 -1.39 1.80
CA VAL A 84 8.90 -1.77 2.12
C VAL A 84 8.57 -1.32 3.53
N VAL A 85 7.49 -0.56 3.68
CA VAL A 85 6.88 -0.19 4.96
C VAL A 85 5.50 -0.82 4.99
N SER A 86 5.25 -1.72 5.94
CA SER A 86 3.96 -2.35 6.16
C SER A 86 3.39 -2.01 7.53
N SER A 87 2.07 -1.90 7.59
CA SER A 87 1.30 -1.86 8.83
C SER A 87 0.12 -2.83 8.65
N VAL A 88 0.09 -3.87 9.47
CA VAL A 88 -0.91 -4.93 9.36
C VAL A 88 -1.53 -5.17 10.73
N ALA A 89 -2.84 -5.33 10.76
CA ALA A 89 -3.61 -5.62 11.95
C ALA A 89 -4.61 -6.74 11.68
N ASP A 90 -4.98 -7.49 12.71
CA ASP A 90 -5.86 -8.65 12.57
C ASP A 90 -7.35 -8.19 12.55
N LEU A 91 -8.11 -8.71 11.58
CA LEU A 91 -9.51 -8.39 11.34
C LEU A 91 -10.48 -9.07 12.30
N PRO A 92 -11.56 -8.36 12.68
CA PRO A 92 -11.55 -6.96 13.10
C PRO A 92 -12.07 -6.80 14.53
N SER A 93 -11.39 -5.97 15.33
CA SER A 93 -12.08 -5.12 16.30
C SER A 93 -12.16 -3.70 15.72
N ALA A 94 -13.28 -3.00 15.93
CA ALA A 94 -13.53 -1.65 15.42
C ALA A 94 -12.54 -0.58 15.94
N GLU A 95 -11.63 -0.96 16.85
CA GLU A 95 -10.69 -0.06 17.51
C GLU A 95 -9.30 -0.06 16.85
N GLN A 96 -9.00 -1.03 15.98
CA GLN A 96 -7.68 -1.15 15.36
C GLN A 96 -7.52 -0.19 14.19
N ILE A 97 -6.51 0.66 14.28
CA ILE A 97 -6.12 1.61 13.26
C ILE A 97 -4.77 1.16 12.70
N ILE A 98 -4.69 1.04 11.37
CA ILE A 98 -3.41 0.82 10.67
C ILE A 98 -3.01 2.08 9.93
N THR A 99 -1.71 2.35 9.90
CA THR A 99 -1.19 3.58 9.32
C THR A 99 0.11 3.35 8.56
N VAL A 100 0.26 4.00 7.41
CA VAL A 100 1.54 4.09 6.70
C VAL A 100 1.80 5.54 6.33
N GLY A 101 3.02 6.00 6.59
CA GLY A 101 3.48 7.33 6.22
C GLY A 101 4.67 7.26 5.27
N PHE A 102 4.67 8.11 4.24
CA PHE A 102 5.80 8.28 3.34
C PHE A 102 5.92 9.73 2.86
N ALA A 103 7.06 10.08 2.29
CA ALA A 103 7.27 11.39 1.68
C ALA A 103 7.66 11.22 0.21
N ARG A 104 7.17 12.12 -0.65
CA ARG A 104 7.55 12.23 -2.06
C ARG A 104 8.06 13.63 -2.38
N GLU A 105 8.85 13.77 -3.43
CA GLU A 105 9.17 15.09 -3.98
C GLU A 105 8.08 15.49 -4.98
N THR A 106 7.66 16.74 -4.94
CA THR A 106 6.72 17.30 -5.93
C THR A 106 7.47 17.78 -7.16
N GLU A 107 6.79 17.86 -8.29
CA GLU A 107 7.37 18.38 -9.55
C GLU A 107 7.87 19.84 -9.44
N GLU A 108 7.36 20.60 -8.45
CA GLU A 108 7.94 21.89 -8.07
C GLU A 108 9.22 21.71 -7.22
N PHE A 109 10.39 21.82 -7.87
CA PHE A 109 11.72 22.09 -7.30
C PHE A 109 11.92 21.73 -5.81
N GLY A 110 12.22 20.48 -5.47
CA GLY A 110 12.72 20.15 -4.12
C GLY A 110 11.68 20.17 -3.00
N ARG A 111 10.41 20.46 -3.28
CA ARG A 111 9.36 20.43 -2.26
C ARG A 111 9.02 18.98 -1.92
N LEU A 112 9.00 18.69 -0.61
CA LEU A 112 8.63 17.38 -0.10
C LEU A 112 7.16 17.43 0.30
N GLU A 113 6.40 16.48 -0.21
CA GLU A 113 5.02 16.24 0.18
C GLU A 113 4.94 14.99 1.04
N LYS A 114 4.29 15.11 2.18
CA LYS A 114 4.08 14.02 3.13
C LYS A 114 2.71 13.40 2.91
N HIS A 115 2.70 12.09 2.80
CA HIS A 115 1.49 11.29 2.73
C HIS A 115 1.34 10.47 4.01
N ILE A 116 0.15 10.53 4.59
CA ILE A 116 -0.27 9.67 5.69
C ILE A 116 -1.52 8.95 5.24
N ILE A 117 -1.50 7.62 5.32
CA ILE A 117 -2.66 6.78 5.05
C ILE A 117 -3.06 6.14 6.37
N VAL A 118 -4.34 6.29 6.70
CA VAL A 118 -4.98 5.72 7.89
C VAL A 118 -6.13 4.85 7.43
N ALA A 119 -6.24 3.63 7.97
CA ALA A 119 -7.38 2.77 7.70
C ALA A 119 -7.90 2.12 8.98
N TYR A 120 -9.21 2.06 9.14
CA TYR A 120 -9.88 1.40 10.27
C TYR A 120 -11.36 1.09 9.96
N TYR A 121 -11.95 0.18 10.72
CA TYR A 121 -13.37 -0.19 10.59
C TYR A 121 -14.27 0.78 11.32
N LEU A 122 -15.35 1.21 10.66
CA LEU A 122 -16.37 2.03 11.29
C LEU A 122 -17.23 1.19 12.23
N ALA A 123 -17.44 1.68 13.46
CA ALA A 123 -18.27 0.99 14.44
C ALA A 123 -19.78 1.01 14.09
N ASN A 124 -20.23 2.00 13.33
CA ASN A 124 -21.65 2.26 13.08
C ASN A 124 -22.10 1.99 11.63
N ASP A 125 -21.23 1.43 10.78
CA ASP A 125 -21.45 1.16 9.36
C ASP A 125 -22.06 2.35 8.57
N LYS A 126 -21.78 3.59 8.99
CA LYS A 126 -22.27 4.80 8.30
C LYS A 126 -21.13 5.56 7.68
N LYS A 127 -21.23 5.80 6.37
CA LYS A 127 -20.34 6.74 5.66
C LYS A 127 -20.75 8.17 6.00
N LEU A 128 -19.78 9.00 6.34
CA LEU A 128 -19.91 10.45 6.51
C LEU A 128 -19.13 11.17 5.42
N ASP A 129 -19.60 12.35 5.08
CA ASP A 129 -18.84 13.27 4.25
C ASP A 129 -17.81 13.98 5.15
N VAL A 130 -16.53 13.71 4.90
CA VAL A 130 -15.40 14.26 5.67
C VAL A 130 -14.66 15.20 4.74
N GLY A 131 -14.69 16.50 5.04
CA GLY A 131 -13.96 17.51 4.27
C GLY A 131 -12.46 17.53 4.58
N SER A 132 -11.69 18.27 3.79
CA SER A 132 -10.29 18.57 4.10
C SER A 132 -10.19 19.65 5.19
N PRO A 133 -9.32 19.49 6.20
CA PRO A 133 -8.95 20.60 7.08
C PRO A 133 -8.07 21.62 6.34
N ALA A 134 -7.76 22.74 7.01
CA ALA A 134 -6.91 23.79 6.44
C ALA A 134 -5.44 23.37 6.29
N ASP A 135 -4.97 22.41 7.08
CA ASP A 135 -3.54 22.09 7.22
C ASP A 135 -3.05 20.98 6.27
N PHE A 136 -3.98 20.18 5.73
CA PHE A 136 -3.69 19.09 4.79
C PHE A 136 -4.90 18.76 3.93
N ASP A 137 -4.63 18.28 2.71
CA ASP A 137 -5.67 17.75 1.84
C ASP A 137 -6.02 16.33 2.29
N LEU A 138 -7.30 16.02 2.42
CA LEU A 138 -7.79 14.72 2.86
C LEU A 138 -8.72 14.13 1.81
N THR A 139 -8.41 12.92 1.36
CA THR A 139 -9.35 12.09 0.60
C THR A 139 -9.79 10.93 1.48
N VAL A 140 -11.08 10.64 1.52
CA VAL A 140 -11.63 9.50 2.27
C VAL A 140 -12.40 8.57 1.35
N ASP A 141 -11.96 7.32 1.30
CA ASP A 141 -12.59 6.23 0.58
C ASP A 141 -13.21 5.22 1.55
N TYR A 142 -14.24 4.52 1.08
CA TYR A 142 -14.98 3.54 1.88
C TYR A 142 -15.12 2.23 1.14
N PHE A 143 -14.67 1.14 1.76
CA PHE A 143 -14.73 -0.21 1.22
C PHE A 143 -15.64 -1.09 2.07
N SER A 144 -16.42 -1.96 1.45
CA SER A 144 -17.19 -2.98 2.16
C SER A 144 -16.38 -4.26 2.24
N VAL A 145 -15.98 -4.65 3.44
CA VAL A 145 -15.10 -5.80 3.71
C VAL A 145 -15.66 -6.57 4.89
N ASN A 146 -15.86 -7.88 4.76
CA ASN A 146 -16.41 -8.74 5.82
C ASN A 146 -17.68 -8.17 6.49
N ASN A 147 -18.60 -7.64 5.68
CA ASN A 147 -19.85 -7.02 6.13
C ASN A 147 -19.70 -5.76 7.00
N GLN A 148 -18.51 -5.17 7.07
CA GLN A 148 -18.25 -3.91 7.74
C GLN A 148 -17.73 -2.88 6.75
N ILE A 149 -17.83 -1.60 7.14
CA ILE A 149 -17.26 -0.51 6.36
C ILE A 149 -15.83 -0.22 6.84
N LEU A 150 -14.86 -0.42 5.96
CA LEU A 150 -13.48 0.03 6.12
C LEU A 150 -13.37 1.46 5.58
N LEU A 151 -13.04 2.41 6.46
CA LEU A 151 -12.66 3.76 6.09
C LEU A 151 -11.18 3.78 5.76
N VAL A 152 -10.81 4.44 4.66
CA VAL A 152 -9.41 4.71 4.30
C VAL A 152 -9.26 6.20 4.03
N ALA A 153 -8.43 6.84 4.83
CA ALA A 153 -8.11 8.26 4.75
C ALA A 153 -6.70 8.44 4.20
N HIS A 154 -6.57 9.19 3.12
CA HIS A 154 -5.30 9.61 2.55
C HIS A 154 -5.12 11.11 2.75
N ALA A 155 -4.24 11.46 3.69
CA ALA A 155 -3.88 12.84 3.99
C ALA A 155 -2.57 13.21 3.27
N VAL A 156 -2.53 14.42 2.72
CA VAL A 156 -1.43 14.94 1.92
C VAL A 156 -1.09 16.36 2.36
N SER A 157 0.18 16.64 2.66
CA SER A 157 0.63 17.99 2.98
C SER A 157 1.97 18.32 2.34
N THR A 158 2.03 19.46 1.67
CA THR A 158 3.27 20.04 1.12
C THR A 158 4.01 20.91 2.12
N ASN A 159 3.43 21.14 3.31
CA ASN A 159 4.05 21.93 4.35
C ASN A 159 4.96 21.04 5.21
N ARG A 160 6.26 21.35 5.24
CA ARG A 160 7.33 20.47 5.78
C ARG A 160 7.27 20.19 7.30
N GLY A 161 6.23 20.66 7.99
CA GLY A 161 6.25 20.90 9.44
C GLY A 161 5.77 19.79 10.37
N SER A 162 4.62 19.13 10.13
CA SER A 162 3.97 18.41 11.24
C SER A 162 3.13 17.19 10.93
N LEU A 163 2.55 17.04 9.73
CA LEU A 163 1.50 16.05 9.49
C LEU A 163 1.88 14.60 9.88
N GLY A 164 1.40 14.09 11.00
CA GLY A 164 1.58 12.73 11.49
C GLY A 164 0.33 11.87 11.34
N SER A 165 0.44 10.58 11.64
CA SER A 165 -0.71 9.68 11.81
C SER A 165 -1.70 10.23 12.82
N ASP A 166 -1.19 10.77 13.92
CA ASP A 166 -1.99 11.20 15.06
C ASP A 166 -2.86 12.42 14.73
N ASP A 167 -2.36 13.34 13.88
CA ASP A 167 -3.13 14.49 13.40
C ASP A 167 -4.32 14.04 12.54
N VAL A 168 -4.09 13.06 11.66
CA VAL A 168 -5.12 12.51 10.79
C VAL A 168 -6.15 11.71 11.59
N ILE A 169 -5.69 10.89 12.54
CA ILE A 169 -6.57 10.11 13.43
C ILE A 169 -7.43 11.05 14.26
N ALA A 170 -6.84 12.06 14.92
CA ALA A 170 -7.56 13.02 15.74
C ALA A 170 -8.61 13.79 14.91
N TYR A 171 -8.28 14.17 13.67
CA TYR A 171 -9.24 14.80 12.77
C TYR A 171 -10.42 13.87 12.45
N LEU A 172 -10.15 12.61 12.11
CA LEU A 172 -11.19 11.63 11.80
C LEU A 172 -12.08 11.31 13.01
N GLU A 173 -11.49 11.22 14.21
CA GLU A 173 -12.23 10.99 15.47
C GLU A 173 -13.18 12.13 15.82
N SER A 174 -12.96 13.35 15.30
CA SER A 174 -13.92 14.45 15.46
C SER A 174 -15.23 14.24 14.68
N TYR A 175 -15.22 13.40 13.63
CA TYR A 175 -16.40 12.98 12.87
C TYR A 175 -16.94 11.62 13.34
N TYR A 176 -16.05 10.75 13.82
CA TYR A 176 -16.36 9.40 14.28
C TYR A 176 -15.79 9.17 15.68
N PRO A 177 -16.36 9.78 16.73
CA PRO A 177 -15.95 9.47 18.09
C PRO A 177 -16.25 7.99 18.37
N LYS A 178 -15.25 7.28 18.88
CA LYS A 178 -15.38 5.87 19.28
C LYS A 178 -16.40 5.71 20.41
#